data_AF-A0A0F0GEI8-F1
#
_entry.id   AF-A0A0F0GEI8-F1
#
_cell.length_a   1.000
_cell.length_b   1.000
_cell.length_c   1.000
_cell.angle_alpha   90.00
_cell.angle_beta   90.00
_cell.angle_gamma   90.00
#
_symmetry.space_group_name_H-M   'P 1'
#
loop_
_entity.id
_entity.type
_entity.pdbx_description
1 polymer ?
#
loop_
_entity_poly.entity_id
_entity_poly.type
_entity_poly.pdbx_seq_one_letter_code
_entity_poly.pdbx_strand_id
1 'polypeptide(L)'
;MQTKKDHVHAYQTLVGRMSSALLLGDTNYSEAPARRALMGLVFGVVLALLIGVAFWVYGLINPGGNTAWKKPNAILVEKESGARFVYEQGQLVPVLNHASAMLLKGAGAKVESISRASLGGLERGQPIGIPDAPDPVPPASSLMAGPWLLCLPRSGGVEVDGTGLMSMNVDPDVPSAPVAANEYLWVASPEGQQYVVWAN
;
A
#
# COMPACT_ATOMS: atom_id res chain seq x y z
N MET A 1 -66.23 -6.60 -33.35
CA MET A 1 -65.47 -5.34 -33.56
C MET A 1 -63.99 -5.69 -33.54
N GLN A 2 -63.26 -5.44 -34.63
CA GLN A 2 -61.81 -5.66 -34.65
C GLN A 2 -61.14 -4.68 -33.69
N THR A 3 -60.23 -5.18 -32.87
CA THR A 3 -59.50 -4.39 -31.89
C THR A 3 -58.21 -3.87 -32.50
N LYS A 4 -57.64 -2.78 -31.97
CA LYS A 4 -56.33 -2.26 -32.44
C LYS A 4 -55.21 -3.31 -32.35
N LYS A 5 -55.33 -4.29 -31.44
CA LYS A 5 -54.40 -5.42 -31.33
C LYS A 5 -54.46 -6.33 -32.55
N ASP A 6 -55.66 -6.59 -33.07
CA ASP A 6 -55.84 -7.44 -34.25
C ASP A 6 -55.18 -6.82 -35.49
N HIS A 7 -55.25 -5.49 -35.64
CA HIS A 7 -54.52 -4.80 -36.71
C HIS A 7 -53.00 -4.90 -36.58
N VAL A 8 -52.46 -4.81 -35.36
CA VAL A 8 -51.01 -4.95 -35.12
C VAL A 8 -50.56 -6.38 -35.42
N HIS A 9 -51.32 -7.39 -35.00
CA HIS A 9 -51.00 -8.78 -35.29
C HIS A 9 -51.06 -9.08 -36.80
N ALA A 10 -52.10 -8.61 -37.50
CA ALA A 10 -52.21 -8.76 -38.95
C ALA A 10 -51.04 -8.09 -39.68
N TYR A 11 -50.65 -6.87 -39.25
CA TYR A 11 -49.50 -6.17 -39.80
C TYR A 11 -48.18 -6.92 -39.56
N GLN A 12 -47.95 -7.41 -38.33
CA GLN A 12 -46.76 -8.22 -37.99
C GLN A 12 -46.67 -9.49 -38.84
N THR A 13 -47.79 -10.17 -39.10
CA THR A 13 -47.82 -11.35 -39.97
C THR A 13 -47.47 -11.01 -41.42
N LEU A 14 -48.01 -9.91 -41.96
CA LEU A 14 -47.69 -9.45 -43.32
C LEU A 14 -46.20 -9.12 -43.47
N VAL A 15 -45.64 -8.36 -42.53
CA VAL A 15 -44.21 -8.02 -42.50
C VAL A 15 -43.34 -9.27 -42.34
N GLY A 16 -43.76 -10.23 -41.51
CA GLY A 16 -43.09 -11.51 -41.35
C GLY A 16 -42.96 -12.28 -42.66
N ARG A 17 -44.05 -12.41 -43.44
CA ARG A 17 -44.03 -13.11 -44.74
C ARG A 17 -43.23 -12.39 -45.82
N MET A 18 -43.22 -11.05 -45.81
CA MET A 18 -42.33 -10.27 -46.70
C MET A 18 -40.86 -10.52 -46.36
N SER A 19 -40.52 -10.56 -45.07
CA SER A 19 -39.15 -10.86 -44.63
C SER A 19 -38.71 -12.29 -44.94
N SER A 20 -39.60 -13.28 -44.85
CA SER A 20 -39.31 -14.67 -45.21
C SER A 20 -39.14 -14.85 -46.71
N ALA A 21 -39.96 -14.18 -47.53
CA ALA A 21 -39.81 -14.19 -48.98
C ALA A 21 -38.47 -13.61 -49.42
N LEU A 22 -37.99 -12.57 -48.75
CA LEU A 22 -36.72 -11.93 -49.08
C LEU A 22 -35.49 -12.76 -48.64
N LEU A 23 -35.56 -13.40 -47.47
CA LEU A 23 -34.42 -14.13 -46.89
C LEU A 23 -34.36 -15.61 -47.30
N LEU A 24 -35.51 -16.27 -47.44
CA LEU A 24 -35.62 -17.71 -47.75
C LEU A 24 -36.20 -17.99 -49.13
N GLY A 25 -36.70 -16.98 -49.86
CA GLY A 25 -37.37 -17.18 -51.16
C GLY A 25 -38.77 -17.79 -51.05
N ASP A 26 -39.29 -18.00 -49.84
CA ASP A 26 -40.58 -18.64 -49.57
C ASP A 26 -41.47 -17.79 -48.65
N THR A 27 -42.73 -17.63 -49.03
CA THR A 27 -43.76 -16.86 -48.32
C THR A 27 -44.56 -17.69 -47.31
N ASN A 28 -44.41 -19.02 -47.35
CA ASN A 28 -45.15 -19.99 -46.53
C ASN A 28 -44.29 -20.70 -45.47
N TYR A 29 -43.10 -20.19 -45.20
CA TYR A 29 -42.25 -20.75 -44.15
C TYR A 29 -42.90 -20.58 -42.77
N SER A 30 -43.09 -21.69 -42.04
CA SER A 30 -43.91 -21.74 -40.82
C SER A 30 -43.24 -21.08 -39.60
N GLU A 31 -41.93 -20.86 -39.65
CA GLU A 31 -41.17 -20.18 -38.60
C GLU A 31 -40.60 -18.85 -39.10
N ALA A 32 -40.50 -17.83 -38.24
CA ALA A 32 -39.87 -16.57 -38.66
C ALA A 32 -38.37 -16.78 -38.98
N PRO A 33 -37.83 -16.13 -40.03
CA PRO A 33 -36.40 -16.18 -40.33
C PRO A 33 -35.63 -15.71 -39.10
N ALA A 34 -34.67 -16.50 -38.62
CA ALA A 34 -33.86 -16.20 -37.44
C ALA A 34 -34.60 -16.15 -36.08
N ARG A 35 -35.80 -16.75 -35.93
CA ARG A 35 -36.50 -16.85 -34.63
C ARG A 35 -35.60 -17.36 -33.50
N ARG A 36 -34.77 -18.37 -33.76
CA ARG A 36 -33.82 -18.92 -32.78
C ARG A 36 -32.74 -17.91 -32.38
N ALA A 37 -32.20 -17.15 -33.33
CA ALA A 37 -31.19 -16.13 -33.05
C ALA A 37 -31.79 -14.94 -32.30
N LEU A 38 -32.99 -14.49 -32.67
CA LEU A 38 -33.73 -13.43 -31.96
C LEU A 38 -34.09 -13.83 -30.53
N MET A 39 -34.60 -15.04 -30.33
CA MET A 39 -34.86 -15.56 -28.98
C MET A 39 -33.56 -15.70 -28.19
N GLY A 40 -32.49 -16.23 -28.79
CA GLY A 40 -31.17 -16.30 -28.16
C GLY A 40 -30.63 -14.94 -27.74
N LEU A 41 -30.80 -13.91 -28.57
CA LEU A 41 -30.41 -12.53 -28.25
C LEU A 41 -31.24 -11.96 -27.10
N VAL A 42 -32.56 -12.15 -27.12
CA VAL A 42 -33.44 -11.71 -26.02
C VAL A 42 -33.07 -12.40 -24.71
N PHE A 43 -32.90 -13.72 -24.71
CA PHE A 43 -32.48 -14.47 -23.52
C PHE A 43 -31.09 -14.04 -23.05
N GLY A 44 -30.15 -13.80 -23.97
CA GLY A 44 -28.81 -13.32 -23.64
C GLY A 44 -28.83 -11.93 -23.00
N VAL A 45 -29.61 -11.00 -23.53
CA VAL A 45 -29.77 -9.64 -22.96
C VAL A 45 -30.41 -9.70 -21.58
N VAL A 46 -31.48 -10.50 -21.41
CA VAL A 46 -32.12 -10.70 -20.11
C VAL A 46 -31.14 -11.29 -19.10
N LEU A 47 -30.35 -12.29 -19.49
CA LEU A 47 -29.34 -12.90 -18.61
C LEU A 47 -28.24 -11.90 -18.24
N ALA A 48 -27.73 -11.13 -19.21
CA ALA A 48 -26.72 -10.11 -18.97
C ALA A 48 -27.22 -9.03 -18.00
N LEU A 49 -28.48 -8.59 -18.15
CA LEU A 49 -29.12 -7.67 -17.21
C LEU A 49 -29.26 -8.27 -15.81
N LEU A 50 -29.69 -9.53 -15.70
CA LEU A 50 -29.78 -10.22 -14.41
C LEU A 50 -28.43 -10.33 -13.71
N ILE A 51 -27.38 -10.68 -14.44
CA ILE A 51 -26.00 -10.74 -13.93
C ILE A 51 -25.54 -9.35 -13.49
N GLY A 52 -25.79 -8.32 -14.32
CA GLY A 52 -25.45 -6.93 -13.99
C GLY A 52 -26.15 -6.46 -12.71
N VAL A 53 -27.44 -6.74 -12.56
CA VAL A 53 -28.21 -6.45 -11.34
C VAL A 53 -27.65 -7.22 -10.14
N ALA A 54 -27.31 -8.50 -10.30
CA ALA A 54 -26.73 -9.29 -9.22
C ALA A 54 -25.40 -8.69 -8.72
N PHE A 55 -24.50 -8.30 -9.62
CA PHE A 55 -23.25 -7.62 -9.24
C PHE A 55 -23.49 -6.24 -8.63
N TRP A 56 -24.46 -5.49 -9.13
CA TRP A 56 -24.82 -4.18 -8.58
C TRP A 56 -25.35 -4.30 -7.14
N VAL A 57 -26.27 -5.23 -6.89
CA VAL A 57 -26.78 -5.54 -5.54
C VAL A 57 -25.66 -6.05 -4.63
N TYR A 58 -24.81 -6.95 -5.13
CA TYR A 58 -23.67 -7.46 -4.37
C TYR A 58 -22.69 -6.34 -3.96
N GLY A 59 -22.39 -5.42 -4.87
CA GLY A 59 -21.54 -4.26 -4.60
C GLY A 59 -22.12 -3.28 -3.57
N LEU A 60 -23.46 -3.16 -3.49
CA LEU A 60 -24.15 -2.38 -2.46
C LEU A 60 -24.12 -3.05 -1.09
N ILE A 61 -24.23 -4.38 -1.04
CA ILE A 61 -24.21 -5.15 0.22
C ILE A 61 -22.79 -5.23 0.78
N ASN A 62 -21.79 -5.39 -0.07
CA ASN A 62 -20.39 -5.47 0.32
C ASN A 62 -19.59 -4.34 -0.33
N PRO A 63 -19.82 -3.07 0.08
CA PRO A 63 -19.05 -1.95 -0.43
C PRO A 63 -17.60 -2.22 -0.03
N GLY A 64 -16.72 -2.35 -1.02
CA GLY A 64 -15.32 -2.79 -0.87
C GLY A 64 -14.43 -1.83 -0.08
N GLY A 65 -14.81 -1.48 1.14
CA GLY A 65 -13.98 -0.78 2.11
C GLY A 65 -12.98 -1.77 2.70
N ASN A 66 -11.70 -1.43 2.65
CA ASN A 66 -10.67 -2.26 3.24
C ASN A 66 -10.90 -2.29 4.77
N THR A 67 -11.37 -3.41 5.32
CA THR A 67 -11.55 -3.59 6.77
C THR A 67 -10.24 -3.87 7.50
N ALA A 68 -9.08 -3.56 6.88
CA ALA A 68 -7.77 -3.70 7.51
C ALA A 68 -7.67 -2.97 8.85
N TRP A 69 -8.41 -1.88 9.06
CA TRP A 69 -8.48 -1.17 10.33
C TRP A 69 -9.08 -1.99 11.48
N LYS A 70 -9.84 -3.06 11.20
CA LYS A 70 -10.35 -3.99 12.21
C LYS A 70 -9.32 -5.03 12.65
N LYS A 71 -8.21 -5.18 11.92
CA LYS A 71 -7.18 -6.17 12.29
C LYS A 71 -6.45 -5.71 13.54
N PRO A 72 -6.20 -6.61 14.51
CA PRO A 72 -5.31 -6.28 15.62
C PRO A 72 -3.91 -5.97 15.08
N ASN A 73 -3.21 -5.03 15.73
CA ASN A 73 -1.84 -4.62 15.40
C ASN A 73 -1.62 -4.09 13.98
N ALA A 74 -2.63 -3.45 13.38
CA ALA A 74 -2.49 -2.78 12.10
C ALA A 74 -2.01 -1.32 12.27
N ILE A 75 -1.01 -0.94 11.48
CA ILE A 75 -0.63 0.45 11.21
C ILE A 75 -1.27 0.82 9.87
N LEU A 76 -2.12 1.83 9.86
CA LEU A 76 -2.91 2.21 8.70
C LEU A 76 -2.21 3.35 7.98
N VAL A 77 -1.94 3.17 6.69
CA VAL A 77 -1.36 4.21 5.84
C VAL A 77 -2.38 4.59 4.78
N GLU A 78 -2.79 5.85 4.80
CA GLU A 78 -3.70 6.41 3.80
C GLU A 78 -3.00 6.45 2.44
N LYS A 79 -3.58 5.80 1.43
CA LYS A 79 -3.00 5.71 0.08
C LYS A 79 -2.85 7.07 -0.59
N GLU A 80 -3.77 7.99 -0.32
CA GLU A 80 -3.87 9.27 -1.02
C GLU A 80 -2.94 10.35 -0.45
N SER A 81 -2.67 10.34 0.86
CA SER A 81 -1.84 11.35 1.53
C SER A 81 -0.57 10.80 2.17
N GLY A 82 -0.46 9.48 2.34
CA GLY A 82 0.59 8.87 3.16
C GLY A 82 0.41 9.10 4.66
N ALA A 83 -0.67 9.74 5.09
CA ALA A 83 -0.96 9.95 6.51
C ALA A 83 -1.11 8.61 7.23
N ARG A 84 -0.58 8.56 8.45
CA ARG A 84 -0.49 7.34 9.25
C ARG A 84 -1.47 7.40 10.40
N PHE A 85 -2.15 6.30 10.63
CA PHE A 85 -3.16 6.18 11.65
C PHE A 85 -3.04 4.87 12.40
N VAL A 86 -3.46 4.91 13.65
CA VAL A 86 -3.63 3.75 14.52
C VAL A 86 -5.08 3.76 15.01
N TYR A 87 -5.77 2.63 14.85
CA TYR A 87 -7.10 2.47 15.42
C TYR A 87 -6.98 1.97 16.85
N GLU A 88 -7.46 2.75 17.82
CA GLU A 88 -7.33 2.47 19.26
C GLU A 88 -8.58 2.98 19.99
N GLN A 89 -9.10 2.20 20.95
CA GLN A 89 -10.27 2.58 21.78
C GLN A 89 -11.49 3.09 21.00
N GLY A 90 -11.72 2.58 19.79
CA GLY A 90 -12.84 2.99 18.94
C GLY A 90 -12.58 4.21 18.06
N GLN A 91 -11.42 4.87 18.19
CA GLN A 91 -11.07 6.08 17.45
C GLN A 91 -9.86 5.87 16.54
N LEU A 92 -9.82 6.63 15.46
CA LEU A 92 -8.71 6.71 14.53
C LEU A 92 -7.74 7.79 15.02
N VAL A 93 -6.61 7.38 15.56
CA VAL A 93 -5.60 8.26 16.12
C VAL A 93 -4.53 8.54 15.06
N PRO A 94 -4.34 9.81 14.64
CA PRO A 94 -3.25 10.17 13.74
C PRO A 94 -1.88 10.01 14.43
N VAL A 95 -0.89 9.48 13.72
CA VAL A 95 0.46 9.27 14.28
C VAL A 95 1.50 10.06 13.48
N LEU A 96 2.38 10.76 14.18
CA LEU A 96 3.39 11.64 13.57
C LEU A 96 4.41 10.90 12.71
N ASN A 97 4.85 9.71 13.13
CA ASN A 97 5.88 8.93 12.43
C ASN A 97 5.66 7.42 12.56
N HIS A 98 6.32 6.66 11.68
CA HIS A 98 6.24 5.21 11.65
C HIS A 98 6.80 4.57 12.92
N ALA A 99 7.92 5.06 13.46
CA ALA A 99 8.49 4.54 14.70
C ALA A 99 7.51 4.64 15.88
N SER A 100 6.82 5.78 16.02
CA SER A 100 5.78 5.96 17.05
C SER A 100 4.62 5.00 16.85
N ALA A 101 4.20 4.75 15.60
CA ALA A 101 3.14 3.79 15.32
C ALA A 101 3.55 2.35 15.67
N MET A 102 4.81 1.98 15.40
CA MET A 102 5.38 0.69 15.81
C MET A 102 5.49 0.57 17.33
N LEU A 103 5.89 1.63 18.04
CA LEU A 103 5.95 1.62 19.51
C LEU A 103 4.56 1.44 20.14
N LEU A 104 3.52 2.05 19.54
CA LEU A 104 2.14 1.91 20.02
C LEU A 104 1.55 0.52 19.75
N LYS A 105 1.78 -0.06 18.57
CA LYS A 105 1.24 -1.38 18.21
C LYS A 105 2.13 -2.56 18.65
N GLY A 106 3.37 -2.29 19.00
CA GLY A 106 4.34 -3.29 19.44
C GLY A 106 4.98 -4.09 18.30
N ALA A 107 5.77 -5.09 18.69
CA ALA A 107 6.49 -5.96 17.77
C ALA A 107 5.52 -6.75 16.86
N GLY A 108 5.80 -6.80 15.56
CA GLY A 108 4.99 -7.53 14.58
C GLY A 108 3.81 -6.73 14.02
N ALA A 109 3.73 -5.43 14.29
CA ALA A 109 2.74 -4.55 13.66
C ALA A 109 2.86 -4.59 12.12
N LYS A 110 1.72 -4.74 11.45
CA LYS A 110 1.66 -4.81 9.98
C LYS A 110 1.20 -3.49 9.40
N VAL A 111 1.93 -3.01 8.40
CA VAL A 111 1.54 -1.82 7.63
C VAL A 111 0.49 -2.23 6.60
N GLU A 112 -0.67 -1.61 6.68
CA GLU A 112 -1.80 -1.86 5.79
C GLU A 112 -2.16 -0.57 5.06
N SER A 113 -2.24 -0.65 3.74
CA SER A 113 -2.60 0.50 2.91
C SER A 113 -4.12 0.57 2.74
N ILE A 114 -4.69 1.73 3.08
CA ILE A 114 -6.14 1.93 3.13
C ILE A 114 -6.51 3.23 2.42
N SER A 115 -7.65 3.24 1.72
CA SER A 115 -8.15 4.46 1.09
C SER A 115 -8.76 5.39 2.13
N ARG A 116 -8.67 6.70 1.90
CA ARG A 116 -9.31 7.73 2.72
C ARG A 116 -10.81 7.47 2.92
N ALA A 117 -11.49 7.01 1.88
CA ALA A 117 -12.92 6.69 1.92
C ALA A 117 -13.25 5.60 2.96
N SER A 118 -12.35 4.62 3.14
CA SER A 118 -12.55 3.55 4.13
C SER A 118 -12.35 4.02 5.58
N LEU A 119 -11.71 5.18 5.77
CA LEU A 119 -11.49 5.82 7.08
C LEU A 119 -12.54 6.91 7.40
N GLY A 120 -13.35 7.33 6.42
CA GLY A 120 -14.19 8.53 6.49
C GLY A 120 -15.35 8.52 7.50
N GLY A 121 -15.65 7.36 8.11
CA GLY A 121 -16.71 7.21 9.13
C GLY A 121 -16.21 6.97 10.55
N LEU A 122 -14.89 6.94 10.78
CA LEU A 122 -14.32 6.72 12.09
C LEU A 122 -14.07 8.06 12.80
N GLU A 123 -14.39 8.13 14.09
CA GLU A 123 -14.06 9.29 14.92
C GLU A 123 -12.54 9.47 14.98
N ARG A 124 -12.06 10.71 14.80
CA ARG A 124 -10.63 11.01 14.84
C ARG A 124 -10.22 11.48 16.23
N GLY A 125 -9.21 10.83 16.78
CA GLY A 125 -8.58 11.23 18.03
C GLY A 125 -7.54 12.35 17.85
N GLN A 126 -6.93 12.76 18.96
CA GLN A 126 -5.81 13.70 18.95
C GLN A 126 -4.57 13.06 18.32
N PRO A 127 -3.75 13.82 17.56
CA PRO A 127 -2.50 13.29 17.01
C PRO A 127 -1.51 12.97 18.13
N ILE A 128 -0.86 11.82 18.03
CA ILE A 128 0.17 11.37 18.98
C ILE A 128 1.46 10.97 18.27
N GLY A 129 2.57 11.01 19.00
CA GLY A 129 3.86 10.56 18.51
C GLY A 129 5.02 11.31 19.13
N ILE A 130 6.21 10.79 18.93
CA ILE A 130 7.46 11.41 19.37
C ILE A 130 7.92 12.37 18.25
N PRO A 131 8.06 13.68 18.50
CA PRO A 131 8.60 14.60 17.51
C PRO A 131 9.97 14.13 16.98
N ASP A 132 10.22 14.35 15.69
CA ASP A 132 11.48 14.01 14.99
C ASP A 132 11.92 12.54 15.02
N ALA A 133 11.07 11.62 15.50
CA ALA A 133 11.36 10.20 15.40
C ALA A 133 11.29 9.72 13.94
N PRO A 134 12.14 8.74 13.56
CA PRO A 134 12.30 8.34 12.17
C PRO A 134 11.07 7.63 11.60
N ASP A 135 10.85 7.84 10.32
CA ASP A 135 9.92 7.06 9.50
C ASP A 135 10.52 5.76 8.94
N PRO A 136 11.75 5.76 8.38
CA PRO A 136 12.36 4.52 7.97
C PRO A 136 12.91 3.80 9.20
N VAL A 137 12.19 2.79 9.67
CA VAL A 137 12.71 1.83 10.65
C VAL A 137 13.18 0.59 9.89
N PRO A 138 14.47 0.27 9.90
CA PRO A 138 14.99 -0.88 9.18
C PRO A 138 14.43 -2.19 9.79
N PRO A 139 14.23 -3.24 8.98
CA PRO A 139 13.91 -4.54 9.51
C PRO A 139 15.08 -5.10 10.33
N ALA A 140 14.81 -6.02 11.25
CA ALA A 140 15.83 -6.63 12.10
C ALA A 140 16.99 -7.27 11.31
N SER A 141 16.72 -7.79 10.11
CA SER A 141 17.71 -8.37 9.20
C SER A 141 18.70 -7.36 8.60
N SER A 142 18.39 -6.06 8.65
CA SER A 142 19.23 -4.98 8.13
C SER A 142 20.01 -4.26 9.24
N LEU A 143 19.94 -4.76 10.48
CA LEU A 143 20.77 -4.24 11.56
C LEU A 143 22.22 -4.65 11.34
N MET A 144 23.11 -3.67 11.31
CA MET A 144 24.55 -3.92 11.24
C MET A 144 25.02 -4.43 12.61
N ALA A 145 25.66 -5.59 12.60
CA ALA A 145 26.34 -6.14 13.75
C ALA A 145 27.85 -6.12 13.47
N GLY A 146 28.63 -5.50 14.35
CA GLY A 146 30.08 -5.41 14.16
C GLY A 146 30.71 -4.32 15.01
N PRO A 147 32.05 -4.21 14.96
CA PRO A 147 32.75 -3.11 15.61
C PRO A 147 32.42 -1.79 14.91
N TRP A 148 32.47 -0.70 15.67
CA TRP A 148 32.51 0.66 15.13
C TRP A 148 33.88 1.25 15.49
N LEU A 149 34.42 2.07 14.60
CA LEU A 149 35.70 2.73 14.80
C LEU A 149 35.51 4.19 15.15
N LEU A 150 36.30 4.66 16.11
CA LEU A 150 36.42 6.07 16.46
C LEU A 150 37.83 6.53 16.08
N CYS A 151 37.91 7.40 15.08
CA CYS A 151 39.17 7.94 14.59
C CYS A 151 39.48 9.23 15.35
N LEU A 152 40.60 9.20 16.07
CA LEU A 152 41.14 10.38 16.73
C LEU A 152 41.71 11.36 15.68
N PRO A 153 41.62 12.67 15.93
CA PRO A 153 42.24 13.66 15.06
C PRO A 153 43.76 13.51 15.09
N ARG A 154 44.40 13.62 13.91
CA ARG A 154 45.86 13.53 13.80
C ARG A 154 46.52 14.86 14.15
N SER A 155 47.07 14.97 15.36
CA SER A 155 47.99 16.05 15.75
C SER A 155 49.43 15.51 15.73
N GLY A 156 50.09 15.53 14.56
CA GLY A 156 51.42 14.93 14.43
C GLY A 156 51.94 14.89 13.00
N GLY A 157 52.39 16.04 12.52
CA GLY A 157 52.96 16.35 11.21
C GLY A 157 53.15 17.86 11.12
N VAL A 158 54.12 18.35 10.33
CA VAL A 158 54.48 19.77 10.22
C VAL A 158 53.23 20.64 10.07
N GLU A 159 52.97 21.41 11.14
CA GLU A 159 52.13 22.61 11.25
C GLU A 159 50.94 22.68 10.29
N VAL A 160 49.86 21.99 10.65
CA VAL A 160 48.50 22.42 10.31
C VAL A 160 47.76 22.54 11.63
N ASP A 161 47.29 23.75 11.91
CA ASP A 161 46.51 24.13 13.09
C ASP A 161 45.51 23.01 13.45
N GLY A 162 45.67 22.47 14.65
CA GLY A 162 45.07 21.21 15.10
C GLY A 162 43.58 21.30 15.39
N THR A 163 42.76 21.54 14.36
CA THR A 163 41.30 21.38 14.43
C THR A 163 40.85 20.17 13.60
N GLY A 164 41.49 19.02 13.82
CA GLY A 164 40.92 17.75 13.37
C GLY A 164 39.69 17.43 14.23
N LEU A 165 38.55 17.16 13.60
CA LEU A 165 37.39 16.63 14.30
C LEU A 165 37.56 15.11 14.49
N MET A 166 37.15 14.62 15.65
CA MET A 166 36.96 13.19 15.87
C MET A 166 35.91 12.68 14.87
N SER A 167 36.17 11.57 14.19
CA SER A 167 35.23 10.97 13.25
C SER A 167 34.89 9.55 13.65
N MET A 168 33.66 9.13 13.38
CA MET A 168 33.17 7.78 13.65
C MET A 168 32.90 7.08 12.33
N ASN A 169 33.38 5.84 12.21
CA ASN A 169 33.07 4.95 11.12
C ASN A 169 32.26 3.76 11.66
N VAL A 170 31.06 3.57 11.11
CA VAL A 170 30.11 2.52 11.52
C VAL A 170 30.09 1.36 10.52
N ASP A 171 30.98 1.39 9.51
CA ASP A 171 31.16 0.30 8.55
C ASP A 171 31.96 -0.84 9.21
N PRO A 172 31.36 -2.02 9.43
CA PRO A 172 32.04 -3.14 10.08
C PRO A 172 33.10 -3.78 9.19
N ASP A 173 33.06 -3.58 7.88
CA ASP A 173 33.99 -4.16 6.91
C ASP A 173 35.21 -3.27 6.66
N VAL A 174 35.29 -2.11 7.33
CA VAL A 174 36.40 -1.20 7.13
C VAL A 174 37.71 -1.83 7.62
N PRO A 175 38.76 -1.86 6.78
CA PRO A 175 40.04 -2.42 7.19
C PRO A 175 40.62 -1.59 8.33
N SER A 176 40.93 -2.26 9.44
CA SER A 176 41.63 -1.68 10.58
C SER A 176 42.83 -2.54 10.96
N ALA A 177 43.91 -1.88 11.38
CA ALA A 177 45.09 -2.54 11.91
C ALA A 177 45.09 -2.36 13.43
N PRO A 178 45.07 -3.45 14.23
CA PRO A 178 45.25 -3.33 15.67
C PRO A 178 46.67 -2.84 15.97
N VAL A 179 46.82 -2.09 17.07
CA VAL A 179 48.15 -1.68 17.57
C VAL A 179 48.94 -2.94 17.93
N ALA A 180 50.19 -3.04 17.50
CA ALA A 180 51.02 -4.20 17.84
C ALA A 180 51.41 -4.19 19.34
N ALA A 181 51.71 -5.35 19.91
CA ALA A 181 52.06 -5.48 21.34
C ALA A 181 53.32 -4.70 21.75
N ASN A 182 54.17 -4.34 20.80
CA ASN A 182 55.39 -3.54 20.98
C ASN A 182 55.23 -2.09 20.50
N GLU A 183 54.01 -1.66 20.16
CA GLU A 183 53.70 -0.31 19.72
C GLU A 183 52.86 0.42 20.77
N TYR A 184 53.11 1.71 20.90
CA TYR A 184 52.33 2.60 21.74
C TYR A 184 52.14 3.94 21.04
N LEU A 185 51.00 4.55 21.26
CA LEU A 185 50.67 5.88 20.74
C LEU A 185 50.62 6.86 21.91
N TRP A 186 51.36 7.95 21.79
CA TRP A 186 51.28 9.06 22.72
C TRP A 186 50.18 10.02 22.26
N VAL A 187 49.23 10.30 23.16
CA VAL A 187 48.08 11.16 22.88
C VAL A 187 47.94 12.21 23.97
N ALA A 188 47.46 13.39 23.60
CA ALA A 188 47.16 14.46 24.53
C ALA A 188 45.66 14.73 24.56
N SER A 189 45.12 14.95 25.75
CA SER A 189 43.76 15.47 25.92
C SER A 189 43.70 16.95 25.52
N PRO A 190 42.49 17.50 25.26
CA PRO A 190 42.31 18.94 25.08
C PRO A 190 42.81 19.79 26.28
N GLU A 191 42.91 19.20 27.47
CA GLU A 191 43.39 19.83 28.71
C GLU A 191 44.92 19.75 28.88
N GLY A 192 45.64 19.16 27.93
CA GLY A 192 47.10 19.03 27.96
C GLY A 192 47.63 17.85 28.77
N GLN A 193 46.76 17.04 29.38
CA GLN A 193 47.16 15.79 30.03
C GLN A 193 47.58 14.76 28.98
N GLN A 194 48.69 14.07 29.24
CA GLN A 194 49.30 13.13 28.32
C GLN A 194 48.98 11.70 28.72
N TYR A 195 48.62 10.89 27.73
CA TYR A 195 48.27 9.49 27.86
C TYR A 195 49.08 8.66 26.87
N VAL A 196 49.26 7.39 27.21
CA VAL A 196 49.82 6.39 26.31
C VAL A 196 48.74 5.35 26.03
N VAL A 197 48.48 5.09 24.76
CA VAL A 197 47.55 4.06 24.30
C VAL A 197 48.37 2.90 23.75
N TRP A 198 48.12 1.69 24.23
CA TRP A 198 48.79 0.46 23.79
C TRP A 198 47.76 -0.66 23.62
N ALA A 199 48.16 -1.77 22.99
CA ALA A 199 47.32 -2.95 22.84
C ALA A 199 47.16 -3.66 24.19
N ASN A 200 45.92 -3.72 24.70
CA ASN A 200 45.57 -4.50 25.89
C ASN A 200 45.22 -5.94 25.51
#